data_AF-A0A0S1AXD4-F1
#
_entry.id   AF-A0A0S1AXD4-F1
#
_cell.length_a   1.000
_cell.length_b   1.000
_cell.length_c   1.000
_cell.angle_alpha   90.00
_cell.angle_beta   90.00
_cell.angle_gamma   90.00
#
_symmetry.space_group_name_H-M   'P 1'
#
loop_
_entity.id
_entity.type
_entity.pdbx_description
1 polymer ?
#
loop_
_entity_poly.entity_id
_entity_poly.type
_entity_poly.pdbx_seq_one_letter_code
_entity_poly.pdbx_strand_id
1 'polypeptide(L)'
;MALITDAKARSVAPGALAVPHGGVTGLTLLPSASQKGQGKWVLRYVSPVTGKRRNAGLGTYPEVGIALVGKLAREMREQIASGQDPLEAKAAERAKPKTPTFQEAAEQLHGELKPGWKNPKHAQQWINTLTQYAFPLVGSLPIDQLQPRHIADVLRPIWLDKAETASRVKQRVHAVMAWGWAHGFNQANPVDVVTHLLPLQPGKSVRQEHQPAMPWAKLPSFVKAELAGAGEYEVTRNALLFLILNASRSGEVRGMTWAEVDLGEKLWTIPAARMKTKQPHRVPLSEQSVRLLKRLEGHHDELVFPAVQARSVMSDMTLTALLRRVNAPSSTPGRIATAHGFRSSFRDWCSEQGYARDLAERALAHTVKDKVEAAYHRTDLLEQRRPMMQAWADFVHPSMKKTKKSASPHDA
;
A
#
# COMPACT_ATOMS: atom_id res chain seq x y z
N MET A 1 -22.60 10.13 -64.94
CA MET A 1 -21.85 11.42 -64.92
C MET A 1 -20.38 11.10 -65.01
N ALA A 2 -19.58 11.90 -65.71
CA ALA A 2 -18.12 11.74 -65.71
C ALA A 2 -17.54 11.99 -64.31
N LEU A 3 -16.51 11.23 -63.94
CA LEU A 3 -15.78 11.41 -62.69
C LEU A 3 -15.16 12.82 -62.67
N ILE A 4 -15.24 13.52 -61.53
CA ILE A 4 -14.55 14.79 -61.35
C ILE A 4 -13.04 14.58 -61.50
N THR A 5 -12.36 15.47 -62.23
CA THR A 5 -10.90 15.45 -62.38
C THR A 5 -10.25 16.39 -61.38
N ASP A 6 -8.98 16.13 -61.05
CA ASP A 6 -8.21 16.98 -60.14
C ASP A 6 -8.10 18.42 -60.68
N ALA A 7 -7.89 18.56 -61.99
CA ALA A 7 -7.91 19.86 -62.67
C ALA A 7 -9.25 20.60 -62.45
N LYS A 8 -10.38 19.89 -62.58
CA LYS A 8 -11.70 20.49 -62.32
C LYS A 8 -11.85 20.87 -60.85
N ALA A 9 -11.47 20.01 -59.92
CA ALA A 9 -11.55 20.24 -58.48
C ALA A 9 -10.69 21.44 -58.02
N ARG A 10 -9.46 21.60 -58.54
CA ARG A 10 -8.61 22.79 -58.28
C ARG A 10 -9.16 24.07 -58.88
N SER A 11 -9.87 23.99 -60.00
CA SER A 11 -10.42 25.15 -60.71
C SER A 11 -11.70 25.72 -60.09
N VAL A 12 -12.31 25.02 -59.13
CA VAL A 12 -13.58 25.40 -58.53
C VAL A 12 -13.44 26.75 -57.81
N ALA A 13 -14.30 27.71 -58.17
CA ALA A 13 -14.33 29.04 -57.58
C ALA A 13 -14.93 29.02 -56.17
N PRO A 14 -14.51 29.96 -55.29
CA PRO A 14 -15.14 30.12 -53.99
C PRO A 14 -16.64 30.39 -54.11
N GLY A 15 -17.45 29.75 -53.27
CA GLY A 15 -18.92 29.92 -53.26
C GLY A 15 -19.66 29.34 -54.48
N ALA A 16 -18.98 28.61 -55.36
CA ALA A 16 -19.63 27.95 -56.49
C ALA A 16 -20.59 26.83 -56.05
N LEU A 17 -21.45 26.40 -56.97
CA LEU A 17 -22.37 25.29 -56.74
C LEU A 17 -21.62 23.97 -56.46
N ALA A 18 -22.29 23.06 -55.74
CA ALA A 18 -21.78 21.74 -55.44
C ALA A 18 -21.42 20.96 -56.72
N VAL A 19 -20.22 20.39 -56.78
CA VAL A 19 -19.74 19.62 -57.93
C VAL A 19 -19.90 18.13 -57.65
N PRO A 20 -20.66 17.37 -58.44
CA PRO A 20 -20.78 15.92 -58.27
C PRO A 20 -19.43 15.22 -58.44
N HIS A 21 -19.15 14.21 -57.61
CA HIS A 21 -17.98 13.35 -57.80
C HIS A 21 -18.07 12.55 -59.10
N GLY A 22 -19.28 12.18 -59.53
CA GLY A 22 -19.54 11.46 -60.78
C GLY A 22 -19.43 9.93 -60.67
N GLY A 23 -18.53 9.42 -59.82
CA GLY A 23 -18.34 7.97 -59.63
C GLY A 23 -19.10 7.31 -58.46
N VAL A 24 -19.68 8.09 -57.55
CA VAL A 24 -20.45 7.56 -56.40
C VAL A 24 -21.71 8.40 -56.23
N THR A 25 -22.88 7.76 -56.20
CA THR A 25 -24.18 8.45 -56.10
C THR A 25 -24.25 9.27 -54.81
N GLY A 26 -24.71 10.52 -54.93
CA GLY A 26 -24.87 11.42 -53.77
C GLY A 26 -23.57 12.00 -53.21
N LEU A 27 -22.39 11.62 -53.73
CA LEU A 27 -21.12 12.23 -53.35
C LEU A 27 -20.87 13.52 -54.13
N THR A 28 -20.63 14.62 -53.41
CA THR A 28 -20.42 15.95 -53.98
C THR A 28 -19.27 16.68 -53.28
N LEU A 29 -18.52 17.48 -54.03
CA LEU A 29 -17.61 18.49 -53.50
C LEU A 29 -18.39 19.79 -53.26
N LEU A 30 -18.48 20.24 -52.02
CA LEU A 30 -18.99 21.55 -51.65
C LEU A 30 -17.82 22.54 -51.65
N PRO A 31 -17.79 23.52 -52.58
CA PRO A 31 -16.68 24.47 -52.64
C PRO A 31 -16.57 25.32 -51.37
N SER A 32 -15.35 25.69 -50.98
CA SER A 32 -15.11 26.63 -49.89
C SER A 32 -15.69 28.00 -50.24
N ALA A 33 -16.17 28.76 -49.26
CA ALA A 33 -16.65 30.12 -49.46
C ALA A 33 -15.51 31.13 -49.70
N SER A 34 -14.28 30.80 -49.26
CA SER A 34 -13.16 31.75 -49.20
C SER A 34 -11.96 31.37 -50.06
N GLN A 35 -11.76 30.07 -50.37
CA GLN A 35 -10.54 29.61 -51.02
C GLN A 35 -10.83 28.80 -52.29
N LYS A 36 -10.18 29.20 -53.39
CA LYS A 36 -10.29 28.55 -54.69
C LYS A 36 -9.66 27.16 -54.61
N GLY A 37 -10.31 26.17 -55.22
CA GLY A 37 -9.77 24.81 -55.29
C GLY A 37 -9.74 24.08 -53.95
N GLN A 38 -10.47 24.55 -52.94
CA GLN A 38 -10.74 23.83 -51.69
C GLN A 38 -12.23 23.58 -51.53
N GLY A 39 -12.58 22.51 -50.82
CA GLY A 39 -13.97 22.18 -50.56
C GLY A 39 -14.15 21.00 -49.63
N LYS A 40 -15.37 20.83 -49.12
CA LYS A 40 -15.75 19.71 -48.26
C LYS A 40 -16.39 18.62 -49.09
N TRP A 41 -15.93 17.39 -48.94
CA TRP A 41 -16.61 16.23 -49.51
C TRP A 41 -17.82 15.87 -48.66
N VAL A 42 -18.98 15.80 -49.30
CA VAL A 42 -20.24 15.45 -48.64
C VAL A 42 -20.94 14.33 -49.41
N LEU A 43 -21.21 13.23 -48.72
CA LEU A 43 -22.07 12.16 -49.18
C LEU A 43 -23.49 12.39 -48.66
N ARG A 44 -24.43 12.60 -49.58
CA ARG A 44 -25.87 12.70 -49.30
C ARG A 44 -26.50 11.31 -49.40
N TYR A 45 -27.25 10.92 -48.37
CA TYR A 45 -27.96 9.65 -48.32
C TYR A 45 -29.25 9.75 -47.51
N VAL A 46 -30.11 8.74 -47.63
CA VAL A 46 -31.27 8.54 -46.75
C VAL A 46 -30.88 7.48 -45.74
N SER A 47 -31.02 7.79 -44.45
CA SER A 47 -30.74 6.85 -43.37
C SER A 47 -31.67 5.64 -43.46
N PRO A 48 -31.15 4.41 -43.53
CA PRO A 48 -32.00 3.20 -43.53
C PRO A 48 -32.68 2.98 -42.16
N VAL A 49 -32.14 3.58 -41.09
CA VAL A 49 -32.66 3.47 -39.72
C VAL A 49 -33.73 4.52 -39.43
N THR A 50 -33.48 5.78 -39.80
CA THR A 50 -34.36 6.90 -39.42
C THR A 50 -35.27 7.41 -40.55
N GLY A 51 -35.03 6.97 -41.79
CA GLY A 51 -35.74 7.46 -42.99
C GLY A 51 -35.42 8.91 -43.38
N LYS A 52 -34.58 9.62 -42.60
CA LYS A 52 -34.26 11.04 -42.84
C LYS A 52 -33.10 11.21 -43.82
N ARG A 53 -33.13 12.30 -44.59
CA ARG A 53 -32.01 12.73 -45.43
C ARG A 53 -30.87 13.24 -44.55
N ARG A 54 -29.65 12.72 -44.77
CA ARG A 54 -28.45 13.09 -44.01
C ARG A 54 -27.28 13.39 -44.95
N ASN A 55 -26.37 14.21 -44.43
CA ASN A 55 -25.12 14.60 -45.09
C ASN A 55 -23.94 14.11 -44.25
N ALA A 56 -23.09 13.25 -44.81
CA ALA A 56 -21.86 12.81 -44.15
C ALA A 56 -20.65 13.51 -44.77
N GLY A 57 -19.90 14.23 -43.93
CA GLY A 57 -18.61 14.81 -44.32
C GLY A 57 -17.53 13.74 -44.43
N LEU A 58 -16.83 13.69 -45.56
CA LEU A 58 -15.76 12.72 -45.85
C LEU A 58 -14.38 13.38 -45.95
N GLY A 59 -14.22 14.55 -45.34
CA GLY A 59 -12.99 15.33 -45.32
C GLY A 59 -12.98 16.48 -46.33
N THR A 60 -11.81 17.07 -46.50
CA THR A 60 -11.57 18.32 -47.23
C THR A 60 -10.64 18.09 -48.41
N TYR A 61 -10.98 18.59 -49.58
CA TYR A 61 -10.08 18.65 -50.72
C TYR A 61 -9.13 19.85 -50.57
N PRO A 62 -7.81 19.73 -50.82
CA PRO A 62 -7.13 18.57 -51.43
C PRO A 62 -6.60 17.50 -50.46
N GLU A 63 -6.68 17.67 -49.14
CA GLU A 63 -6.16 16.71 -48.14
C GLU A 63 -6.72 15.29 -48.34
N VAL A 64 -8.01 15.21 -48.65
CA VAL A 64 -8.69 14.00 -49.11
C VAL A 64 -8.91 14.12 -50.62
N GLY A 65 -8.04 13.43 -51.37
CA GLY A 65 -8.11 13.35 -52.82
C GLY A 65 -9.33 12.57 -53.35
N ILE A 66 -9.62 12.74 -54.65
CA ILE A 66 -10.79 12.19 -55.35
C ILE A 66 -10.86 10.65 -55.22
N ALA A 67 -9.73 9.95 -55.35
CA ALA A 67 -9.69 8.50 -55.22
C ALA A 67 -10.03 8.01 -53.81
N LEU A 68 -9.47 8.65 -52.77
CA LEU A 68 -9.68 8.27 -51.37
C LEU A 68 -11.13 8.55 -50.94
N VAL A 69 -11.68 9.72 -51.27
CA VAL A 69 -13.09 10.02 -50.98
C VAL A 69 -14.03 9.04 -51.71
N GLY A 70 -13.70 8.65 -52.95
CA GLY A 70 -14.47 7.67 -53.71
C GLY A 70 -14.49 6.29 -53.05
N LYS A 71 -13.38 5.88 -52.41
CA LYS A 71 -13.30 4.65 -51.61
C LYS A 71 -14.16 4.75 -50.34
N LEU A 72 -13.95 5.80 -49.54
CA LEU A 72 -14.68 6.04 -48.29
C LEU A 72 -16.20 6.12 -48.52
N ALA A 73 -16.62 6.77 -49.60
CA ALA A 73 -18.04 6.87 -49.94
C ALA A 73 -18.65 5.54 -50.37
N ARG A 74 -17.89 4.64 -51.01
CA ARG A 74 -18.34 3.29 -51.34
C ARG A 74 -18.49 2.42 -50.09
N GLU A 75 -17.53 2.46 -49.18
CA GLU A 75 -17.61 1.78 -47.87
C GLU A 75 -18.86 2.25 -47.10
N MET A 76 -19.13 3.56 -47.06
CA MET A 76 -20.36 4.08 -46.45
C MET A 76 -21.63 3.61 -47.18
N ARG A 77 -21.60 3.49 -48.51
CA ARG A 77 -22.74 2.99 -49.30
C ARG A 77 -23.02 1.51 -49.04
N GLU A 78 -21.98 0.71 -48.84
CA GLU A 78 -22.11 -0.70 -48.43
C GLU A 78 -22.75 -0.82 -47.05
N GLN A 79 -22.31 0.00 -46.08
CA GLN A 79 -22.95 0.06 -44.76
C GLN A 79 -24.44 0.42 -44.85
N ILE A 80 -24.79 1.44 -45.65
CA ILE A 80 -26.18 1.84 -45.89
C ILE A 80 -26.98 0.70 -46.55
N ALA A 81 -26.40 -0.01 -47.51
CA ALA A 81 -27.04 -1.15 -48.17
C ALA A 81 -27.27 -2.33 -47.20
N SER A 82 -26.41 -2.49 -46.20
CA SER A 82 -26.59 -3.47 -45.11
C SER A 82 -27.60 -3.05 -44.02
N GLY A 83 -28.31 -1.93 -44.22
CA GLY A 83 -29.30 -1.43 -43.27
C GLY A 83 -28.73 -0.62 -42.09
N GLN A 84 -27.43 -0.32 -42.09
CA GLN A 84 -26.78 0.44 -41.03
C GLN A 84 -26.71 1.93 -41.39
N ASP A 85 -26.92 2.82 -40.42
CA ASP A 85 -26.65 4.25 -40.58
C ASP A 85 -25.19 4.54 -40.16
N PRO A 86 -24.30 4.96 -41.09
CA PRO A 86 -22.90 5.18 -40.78
C PRO A 86 -22.62 6.30 -39.77
N LEU A 87 -23.51 7.30 -39.68
CA LEU A 87 -23.36 8.39 -38.71
C LEU A 87 -23.81 7.95 -37.32
N GLU A 88 -24.86 7.14 -37.22
CA GLU A 88 -25.24 6.51 -35.95
C GLU A 88 -24.18 5.50 -35.49
N ALA A 89 -23.63 4.68 -36.37
CA ALA A 89 -22.54 3.75 -36.03
C ALA A 89 -21.30 4.50 -35.50
N LYS A 90 -20.92 5.62 -36.14
CA LYS A 90 -19.83 6.47 -35.65
C LYS A 90 -20.18 7.18 -34.33
N ALA A 91 -21.42 7.56 -34.12
CA ALA A 91 -21.87 8.17 -32.86
C ALA A 91 -21.87 7.15 -31.72
N ALA A 92 -22.34 5.92 -31.97
CA ALA A 92 -22.33 4.82 -31.03
C ALA A 92 -20.90 4.41 -30.64
N GLU A 93 -19.97 4.33 -31.60
CA GLU A 93 -18.54 4.10 -31.31
C GLU A 93 -17.94 5.23 -30.46
N ARG A 94 -18.31 6.49 -30.71
CA ARG A 94 -17.86 7.63 -29.89
C ARG A 94 -18.51 7.67 -28.51
N ALA A 95 -19.69 7.07 -28.35
CA ALA A 95 -20.43 7.00 -27.10
C ALA A 95 -20.06 5.78 -26.25
N LYS A 96 -19.28 4.82 -26.78
CA LYS A 96 -18.72 3.74 -25.95
C LYS A 96 -17.86 4.37 -24.85
N PRO A 97 -18.06 3.99 -23.57
CA PRO A 97 -17.21 4.47 -22.49
C PRO A 97 -15.77 4.13 -22.83
N LYS A 98 -14.93 5.17 -22.92
CA LYS A 98 -13.52 5.01 -23.24
C LYS A 98 -12.90 4.14 -22.15
N THR A 99 -12.39 2.95 -22.52
CA THR A 99 -11.70 2.07 -21.59
C THR A 99 -10.59 2.86 -20.89
N PRO A 100 -10.59 2.95 -19.55
CA PRO A 100 -9.55 3.69 -18.85
C PRO A 100 -8.19 3.01 -19.03
N THR A 101 -7.13 3.81 -18.96
CA THR A 101 -5.78 3.28 -18.80
C THR A 101 -5.61 2.62 -17.42
N PHE A 102 -4.60 1.78 -17.27
CA PHE A 102 -4.31 1.13 -15.99
C PHE A 102 -4.09 2.13 -14.86
N GLN A 103 -3.41 3.24 -15.14
CA GLN A 103 -3.18 4.29 -14.16
C GLN A 103 -4.50 4.96 -13.75
N GLU A 104 -5.34 5.36 -14.71
CA GLU A 104 -6.64 5.98 -14.42
C GLU A 104 -7.54 5.04 -13.61
N ALA A 105 -7.59 3.75 -13.97
CA ALA A 105 -8.33 2.74 -13.23
C ALA A 105 -7.80 2.56 -11.80
N ALA A 106 -6.47 2.57 -11.63
CA ALA A 106 -5.84 2.46 -10.32
C ALA A 106 -6.12 3.66 -9.42
N GLU A 107 -6.14 4.87 -9.98
CA GLU A 107 -6.46 6.11 -9.27
C GLU A 107 -7.94 6.18 -8.87
N GLN A 108 -8.85 5.74 -9.75
CA GLN A 108 -10.28 5.63 -9.44
C GLN A 108 -10.54 4.62 -8.31
N LEU A 109 -10.02 3.39 -8.45
CA LEU A 109 -10.13 2.38 -7.39
C LEU A 109 -9.51 2.86 -6.07
N HIS A 110 -8.37 3.56 -6.13
CA HIS A 110 -7.75 4.13 -4.93
C HIS A 110 -8.67 5.15 -4.25
N GLY A 111 -9.32 6.02 -5.03
CA GLY A 111 -10.30 6.98 -4.54
C GLY A 111 -11.49 6.30 -3.83
N GLU A 112 -11.99 5.20 -4.39
CA GLU A 112 -13.10 4.42 -3.81
C GLU A 112 -12.70 3.67 -2.53
N LEU A 113 -11.48 3.11 -2.47
CA LEU A 113 -11.01 2.36 -1.31
C LEU A 113 -10.52 3.25 -0.16
N LYS A 114 -10.02 4.45 -0.48
CA LYS A 114 -9.38 5.36 0.48
C LYS A 114 -10.25 5.69 1.71
N PRO A 115 -11.57 5.96 1.60
CA PRO A 115 -12.45 6.18 2.76
C PRO A 115 -12.52 4.98 3.72
N GLY A 116 -12.36 3.76 3.21
CA GLY A 116 -12.38 2.54 4.02
C GLY A 116 -11.08 2.28 4.80
N TRP A 117 -9.98 2.93 4.43
CA TRP A 117 -8.68 2.72 5.09
C TRP A 117 -8.47 3.63 6.29
N LYS A 118 -8.40 3.02 7.48
CA LYS A 118 -8.13 3.75 8.74
C LYS A 118 -6.71 4.30 8.87
N ASN A 119 -5.75 3.79 8.08
CA ASN A 119 -4.35 4.19 8.16
C ASN A 119 -3.95 5.03 6.92
N PRO A 120 -3.71 6.34 7.07
CA PRO A 120 -3.32 7.21 5.96
C PRO A 120 -2.03 6.75 5.26
N LYS A 121 -1.06 6.21 6.01
CA LYS A 121 0.19 5.69 5.44
C LYS A 121 -0.06 4.47 4.57
N HIS A 122 -1.02 3.61 4.94
CA HIS A 122 -1.40 2.47 4.12
C HIS A 122 -2.04 2.95 2.81
N ALA A 123 -2.94 3.93 2.87
CA ALA A 123 -3.54 4.52 1.68
C ALA A 123 -2.48 5.07 0.72
N GLN A 124 -1.51 5.81 1.25
CA GLN A 124 -0.42 6.35 0.43
C GLN A 124 0.51 5.26 -0.11
N GLN A 125 0.88 4.27 0.72
CA GLN A 125 1.70 3.15 0.28
C GLN A 125 1.01 2.35 -0.83
N TRP A 126 -0.32 2.21 -0.78
CA TRP A 126 -1.08 1.46 -1.78
C TRP A 126 -0.79 1.97 -3.19
N ILE A 127 -1.03 3.26 -3.43
CA ILE A 127 -0.82 3.89 -4.73
C ILE A 127 0.66 4.06 -5.07
N ASN A 128 1.50 4.50 -4.12
CA ASN A 128 2.92 4.75 -4.37
C ASN A 128 3.67 3.53 -4.90
N THR A 129 3.30 2.32 -4.45
CA THR A 129 3.93 1.10 -4.97
C THR A 129 3.50 0.81 -6.41
N LEU A 130 2.25 1.12 -6.80
CA LEU A 130 1.86 1.03 -8.21
C LEU A 130 2.58 2.10 -9.04
N THR A 131 2.69 3.34 -8.52
CA THR A 131 3.47 4.41 -9.15
C THR A 131 4.92 4.05 -9.36
N GLN A 132 5.54 3.36 -8.39
CA GLN A 132 6.95 2.98 -8.46
C GLN A 132 7.21 1.81 -9.42
N TYR A 133 6.36 0.78 -9.38
CA TYR A 133 6.67 -0.49 -10.05
C TYR A 133 5.82 -0.75 -11.30
N ALA A 134 4.53 -0.36 -11.31
CA ALA A 134 3.60 -0.71 -12.37
C ALA A 134 3.41 0.43 -13.40
N PHE A 135 3.17 1.66 -12.94
CA PHE A 135 2.85 2.79 -13.83
C PHE A 135 3.91 3.07 -14.91
N PRO A 136 5.23 2.97 -14.63
CA PRO A 136 6.24 3.22 -15.66
C PRO A 136 6.20 2.25 -16.84
N LEU A 137 5.65 1.04 -16.65
CA LEU A 137 5.64 -0.03 -17.65
C LEU A 137 4.26 -0.21 -18.29
N VAL A 138 3.20 -0.15 -17.49
CA VAL A 138 1.84 -0.50 -17.94
C VAL A 138 0.80 0.60 -17.68
N GLY A 139 1.19 1.71 -17.06
CA GLY A 139 0.25 2.76 -16.61
C GLY A 139 -0.56 3.39 -17.74
N SER A 140 0.05 3.65 -18.88
CA SER A 140 -0.58 4.27 -20.05
C SER A 140 -1.38 3.30 -20.93
N LEU A 141 -1.27 1.99 -20.69
CA LEU A 141 -2.00 1.00 -21.48
C LEU A 141 -3.47 0.93 -21.04
N PRO A 142 -4.42 0.90 -21.99
CA PRO A 142 -5.82 0.56 -21.70
C PRO A 142 -5.94 -0.77 -20.96
N ILE A 143 -6.82 -0.85 -19.96
CA ILE A 143 -6.95 -2.08 -19.14
C ILE A 143 -7.44 -3.29 -19.95
N ASP A 144 -8.17 -3.08 -21.04
CA ASP A 144 -8.62 -4.13 -21.96
C ASP A 144 -7.48 -4.71 -22.83
N GLN A 145 -6.35 -4.00 -22.93
CA GLN A 145 -5.16 -4.44 -23.67
C GLN A 145 -4.10 -5.09 -22.78
N LEU A 146 -4.31 -5.12 -21.45
CA LEU A 146 -3.37 -5.74 -20.54
C LEU A 146 -3.40 -7.26 -20.63
N GLN A 147 -2.22 -7.84 -20.84
CA GLN A 147 -2.00 -9.28 -20.96
C GLN A 147 -1.14 -9.77 -19.79
N PRO A 148 -1.17 -11.07 -19.48
CA PRO A 148 -0.35 -11.65 -18.40
C PRO A 148 1.14 -11.35 -18.54
N ARG A 149 1.67 -11.28 -19.78
CA ARG A 149 3.08 -10.93 -20.04
C ARG A 149 3.45 -9.54 -19.52
N HIS A 150 2.60 -8.54 -19.69
CA HIS A 150 2.87 -7.17 -19.24
C HIS A 150 2.97 -7.11 -17.71
N ILE A 151 2.13 -7.88 -17.02
CA ILE A 151 2.16 -7.98 -15.55
C ILE A 151 3.39 -8.76 -15.10
N ALA A 152 3.78 -9.82 -15.83
CA ALA A 152 5.00 -10.55 -15.54
C ALA A 152 6.23 -9.63 -15.66
N ASP A 153 6.27 -8.75 -16.66
CA ASP A 153 7.37 -7.79 -16.85
C ASP A 153 7.46 -6.78 -15.70
N VAL A 154 6.33 -6.34 -15.14
CA VAL A 154 6.28 -5.51 -13.92
C VAL A 154 6.85 -6.25 -12.70
N LEU A 155 6.53 -7.54 -12.56
CA LEU A 155 6.88 -8.31 -11.37
C LEU A 155 8.30 -8.89 -11.42
N ARG A 156 8.79 -9.29 -12.60
CA ARG A 156 10.04 -10.03 -12.79
C ARG A 156 11.26 -9.38 -12.11
N PRO A 157 11.49 -8.05 -12.20
CA PRO A 157 12.65 -7.41 -11.58
C PRO A 157 12.67 -7.46 -10.05
N ILE A 158 11.52 -7.67 -9.42
CA ILE A 158 11.37 -7.69 -7.96
C ILE A 158 10.95 -9.05 -7.41
N TRP A 159 10.66 -10.01 -8.28
CA TRP A 159 9.94 -11.23 -7.95
C TRP A 159 10.70 -12.13 -6.97
N LEU A 160 12.01 -12.27 -7.16
CA LEU A 160 12.88 -13.08 -6.29
C LEU A 160 13.54 -12.20 -5.23
N ASP A 161 14.12 -11.07 -5.63
CA ASP A 161 14.92 -10.21 -4.75
C ASP A 161 14.08 -9.49 -3.68
N LYS A 162 12.85 -9.11 -4.02
CA LYS A 162 11.93 -8.35 -3.14
C LYS A 162 10.57 -9.02 -3.10
N ALA A 163 10.56 -10.32 -2.79
CA ALA A 163 9.37 -11.17 -2.89
C ALA A 163 8.11 -10.64 -2.19
N GLU A 164 8.24 -10.05 -0.99
CA GLU A 164 7.11 -9.44 -0.28
C GLU A 164 6.57 -8.21 -1.02
N THR A 165 7.44 -7.36 -1.55
CA THR A 165 7.07 -6.22 -2.40
C THR A 165 6.38 -6.70 -3.66
N ALA A 166 6.92 -7.73 -4.33
CA ALA A 166 6.33 -8.33 -5.52
C ALA A 166 4.94 -8.91 -5.25
N SER A 167 4.75 -9.59 -4.11
CA SER A 167 3.44 -10.08 -3.69
C SER A 167 2.44 -8.94 -3.51
N ARG A 168 2.85 -7.83 -2.89
CA ARG A 168 2.00 -6.65 -2.70
C ARG A 168 1.67 -5.96 -4.02
N VAL A 169 2.65 -5.81 -4.92
CA VAL A 169 2.43 -5.25 -6.26
C VAL A 169 1.43 -6.11 -7.01
N LYS A 170 1.63 -7.44 -7.05
CA LYS A 170 0.71 -8.39 -7.69
C LYS A 170 -0.71 -8.25 -7.15
N GLN A 171 -0.88 -8.24 -5.82
CA GLN A 171 -2.21 -8.09 -5.19
C GLN A 171 -2.91 -6.79 -5.59
N ARG A 172 -2.17 -5.68 -5.72
CA ARG A 172 -2.74 -4.39 -6.08
C ARG A 172 -3.09 -4.30 -7.56
N VAL A 173 -2.21 -4.82 -8.43
CA VAL A 173 -2.51 -4.96 -9.87
C VAL A 173 -3.73 -5.87 -10.07
N HIS A 174 -3.83 -6.96 -9.31
CA HIS A 174 -5.00 -7.85 -9.31
C HIS A 174 -6.28 -7.09 -8.96
N ALA A 175 -6.26 -6.28 -7.90
CA ALA A 175 -7.41 -5.49 -7.49
C ALA A 175 -7.85 -4.48 -8.56
N VAL A 176 -6.90 -3.81 -9.24
CA VAL A 176 -7.21 -2.88 -10.35
C VAL A 176 -7.85 -3.63 -11.53
N MET A 177 -7.28 -4.77 -11.93
CA MET A 177 -7.83 -5.58 -13.03
C MET A 177 -9.18 -6.21 -12.69
N ALA A 178 -9.42 -6.56 -11.43
CA ALA A 178 -10.70 -7.07 -10.94
C ALA A 178 -11.77 -5.95 -10.91
N TRP A 179 -11.39 -4.73 -10.51
CA TRP A 179 -12.25 -3.56 -10.59
C TRP A 179 -12.65 -3.28 -12.05
N GLY A 180 -11.70 -3.36 -12.97
CA GLY A 180 -11.98 -3.21 -14.40
C GLY A 180 -12.95 -4.26 -14.93
N TRP A 181 -12.79 -5.51 -14.48
CA TRP A 181 -13.66 -6.61 -14.88
C TRP A 181 -15.09 -6.41 -14.37
N ALA A 182 -15.24 -5.96 -13.12
CA ALA A 182 -16.55 -5.65 -12.53
C ALA A 182 -17.29 -4.53 -13.28
N HIS A 183 -16.56 -3.57 -13.86
CA HIS A 183 -17.11 -2.49 -14.69
C HIS A 183 -17.31 -2.88 -16.16
N GLY A 184 -16.97 -4.12 -16.54
CA GLY A 184 -17.12 -4.63 -17.90
C GLY A 184 -16.06 -4.11 -18.89
N PHE A 185 -14.97 -3.52 -18.40
CA PHE A 185 -13.89 -3.02 -19.27
C PHE A 185 -13.00 -4.15 -19.81
N ASN A 186 -12.81 -5.22 -19.05
CA ASN A 186 -12.07 -6.42 -19.45
C ASN A 186 -12.87 -7.68 -19.15
N GLN A 187 -12.59 -8.75 -19.88
CA GLN A 187 -13.35 -10.01 -19.81
C GLN A 187 -12.82 -11.00 -18.77
N ALA A 188 -11.57 -10.82 -18.32
CA ALA A 188 -10.91 -11.68 -17.35
C ALA A 188 -9.81 -10.90 -16.63
N ASN A 189 -9.33 -11.43 -15.50
CA ASN A 189 -8.18 -10.86 -14.79
C ASN A 189 -6.87 -11.56 -15.21
N PRO A 190 -6.02 -10.92 -16.03
CA PRO A 190 -4.77 -11.53 -16.50
C PRO A 190 -3.74 -11.79 -15.38
N VAL A 191 -3.95 -11.23 -14.18
CA VAL A 191 -3.06 -11.45 -13.03
C VAL A 191 -3.21 -12.86 -12.44
N ASP A 192 -4.33 -13.53 -12.69
CA ASP A 192 -4.60 -14.88 -12.15
C ASP A 192 -3.59 -15.91 -12.68
N VAL A 193 -3.18 -15.77 -13.94
CA VAL A 193 -2.26 -16.70 -14.62
C VAL A 193 -0.81 -16.23 -14.63
N VAL A 194 -0.50 -15.03 -14.14
CA VAL A 194 0.85 -14.43 -14.25
C VAL A 194 1.95 -15.27 -13.59
N THR A 195 1.60 -16.06 -12.57
CA THR A 195 2.56 -16.93 -11.87
C THR A 195 3.09 -18.06 -12.73
N HIS A 196 2.40 -18.44 -13.82
CA HIS A 196 2.93 -19.38 -14.80
C HIS A 196 4.06 -18.79 -15.66
N LEU A 197 4.21 -17.46 -15.67
CA LEU A 197 5.25 -16.75 -16.42
C LEU A 197 6.43 -16.29 -15.54
N LEU A 198 6.41 -16.66 -14.25
CA LEU A 198 7.37 -16.23 -13.26
C LEU A 198 8.01 -17.45 -12.60
N PRO A 199 9.29 -17.37 -12.19
CA PRO A 199 9.96 -18.49 -11.54
C PRO A 199 9.30 -18.82 -10.21
N LEU A 200 9.42 -20.08 -9.78
CA LEU A 200 8.85 -20.52 -8.51
C LEU A 200 9.46 -19.74 -7.35
N GLN A 201 8.58 -19.14 -6.55
CA GLN A 201 8.96 -18.48 -5.32
C GLN A 201 9.19 -19.52 -4.21
N PRO A 202 10.32 -19.47 -3.46
CA PRO A 202 10.44 -20.26 -2.23
C PRO A 202 9.25 -20.03 -1.30
N GLY A 203 8.85 -21.06 -0.55
CA GLY A 203 7.71 -21.00 0.36
C GLY A 203 7.83 -19.84 1.36
N LYS A 204 6.70 -19.27 1.79
CA LYS A 204 6.69 -18.15 2.75
C LYS A 204 7.45 -18.45 4.04
N SER A 205 7.38 -19.69 4.54
CA SER A 205 8.12 -20.14 5.72
C SER A 205 9.63 -20.07 5.53
N VAL A 206 10.13 -20.39 4.33
CA VAL A 206 11.56 -20.37 3.99
C VAL A 206 12.08 -18.93 3.87
N ARG A 207 11.21 -17.99 3.49
CA ARG A 207 11.54 -16.57 3.33
C ARG A 207 11.30 -15.72 4.57
N GLN A 208 10.60 -16.27 5.55
CA GLN A 208 10.26 -15.53 6.74
C GLN A 208 11.48 -15.44 7.64
N GLU A 209 12.21 -14.34 7.52
CA GLU A 209 13.24 -14.00 8.48
C GLU A 209 12.60 -13.51 9.78
N HIS A 210 12.88 -14.21 10.88
CA HIS A 210 12.51 -13.74 12.21
C HIS A 210 13.29 -12.47 12.56
N GLN A 211 12.63 -11.55 13.26
CA GLN A 211 13.27 -10.34 13.75
C GLN A 211 14.38 -10.72 14.73
N PRO A 212 15.64 -10.28 14.50
CA PRO A 212 16.75 -10.65 15.37
C PRO A 212 16.50 -10.18 16.80
N ALA A 213 16.72 -11.09 17.75
CA ALA A 213 16.52 -10.88 19.18
C ALA A 213 17.87 -10.90 19.91
N MET A 214 17.95 -10.22 21.04
CA MET A 214 19.10 -10.37 21.93
C MET A 214 18.92 -11.64 22.78
N PRO A 215 19.93 -12.51 22.95
CA PRO A 215 19.84 -13.58 23.93
C PRO A 215 19.52 -13.00 25.30
N TRP A 216 18.46 -13.49 25.96
CA TRP A 216 17.97 -12.88 27.20
C TRP A 216 19.06 -12.82 28.27
N ALA A 217 19.96 -13.82 28.32
CA ALA A 217 21.11 -13.86 29.23
C ALA A 217 22.09 -12.67 29.09
N LYS A 218 22.16 -12.03 27.91
CA LYS A 218 23.02 -10.85 27.65
C LYS A 218 22.35 -9.52 28.02
N LEU A 219 21.04 -9.51 28.26
CA LEU A 219 20.29 -8.28 28.55
C LEU A 219 20.84 -7.52 29.76
N PRO A 220 21.16 -8.14 30.91
CA PRO A 220 21.58 -7.37 32.07
C PRO A 220 22.89 -6.61 31.82
N SER A 221 23.86 -7.26 31.16
CA SER A 221 25.11 -6.63 30.75
C SER A 221 24.89 -5.51 29.73
N PHE A 222 24.00 -5.73 28.75
CA PHE A 222 23.69 -4.73 27.72
C PHE A 222 22.99 -3.51 28.32
N VAL A 223 21.99 -3.71 29.18
CA VAL A 223 21.28 -2.62 29.87
C VAL A 223 22.25 -1.81 30.72
N LYS A 224 23.14 -2.46 31.48
CA LYS A 224 24.14 -1.79 32.30
C LYS A 224 25.12 -0.96 31.46
N ALA A 225 25.62 -1.51 30.37
CA ALA A 225 26.61 -0.84 29.52
C ALA A 225 26.01 0.28 28.67
N GLU A 226 24.84 0.04 28.08
CA GLU A 226 24.29 0.90 27.04
C GLU A 226 23.08 1.72 27.49
N LEU A 227 22.31 1.32 28.50
CA LEU A 227 21.05 2.00 28.82
C LEU A 227 21.05 2.69 30.19
N ALA A 228 21.96 2.35 31.08
CA ALA A 228 21.94 2.79 32.49
C ALA A 228 22.66 4.13 32.78
N GLY A 229 23.06 4.91 31.76
CA GLY A 229 23.80 6.16 31.92
C GLY A 229 23.05 7.42 31.47
N ALA A 230 23.38 8.56 32.08
CA ALA A 230 23.01 9.90 31.59
C ALA A 230 24.00 10.35 30.51
N GLY A 231 23.52 11.03 29.47
CA GLY A 231 24.37 11.50 28.35
C GLY A 231 23.65 11.53 27.00
N GLU A 232 24.40 11.37 25.91
CA GLU A 232 23.82 11.39 24.57
C GLU A 232 22.72 10.35 24.39
N TYR A 233 21.63 10.78 23.74
CA TYR A 233 20.46 9.97 23.44
C TYR A 233 19.68 9.49 24.68
N GLU A 234 19.80 10.18 25.81
CA GLU A 234 19.14 9.81 27.07
C GLU A 234 17.66 9.43 26.90
N VAL A 235 16.84 10.27 26.25
CA VAL A 235 15.41 9.98 26.04
C VAL A 235 15.21 8.70 25.22
N THR A 236 16.08 8.44 24.24
CA THR A 236 16.02 7.23 23.41
C THR A 236 16.47 5.99 24.17
N ARG A 237 17.51 6.09 25.01
CA ARG A 237 17.98 5.01 25.89
C ARG A 237 16.93 4.67 26.94
N ASN A 238 16.29 5.68 27.54
CA ASN A 238 15.18 5.52 28.47
C ASN A 238 13.96 4.87 27.81
N ALA A 239 13.58 5.28 26.60
CA ALA A 239 12.51 4.65 25.85
C ALA A 239 12.81 3.17 25.53
N LEU A 240 14.05 2.86 25.13
CA LEU A 240 14.46 1.48 24.87
C LEU A 240 14.48 0.64 26.16
N LEU A 241 14.97 1.18 27.28
CA LEU A 241 14.93 0.51 28.58
C LEU A 241 13.50 0.22 29.00
N PHE A 242 12.60 1.20 28.90
CA PHE A 242 11.18 1.01 29.21
C PHE A 242 10.52 -0.04 28.32
N LEU A 243 10.86 -0.06 27.03
CA LEU A 243 10.40 -1.09 26.10
C LEU A 243 10.80 -2.50 26.56
N ILE A 244 12.06 -2.69 26.95
CA ILE A 244 12.59 -3.97 27.39
C ILE A 244 11.92 -4.39 28.70
N LEU A 245 11.86 -3.50 29.70
CA LEU A 245 11.29 -3.78 31.03
C LEU A 245 9.82 -4.22 30.96
N ASN A 246 9.07 -3.73 29.98
CA ASN A 246 7.64 -3.97 29.86
C ASN A 246 7.25 -4.89 28.68
N ALA A 247 8.24 -5.43 27.96
CA ALA A 247 8.05 -6.27 26.78
C ALA A 247 7.09 -5.68 25.72
N SER A 248 7.09 -4.35 25.57
CA SER A 248 6.14 -3.62 24.73
C SER A 248 6.63 -3.45 23.29
N ARG A 249 5.73 -3.03 22.37
CA ARG A 249 6.11 -2.72 20.99
C ARG A 249 6.69 -1.31 20.89
N SER A 250 7.58 -1.08 19.94
CA SER A 250 8.18 0.25 19.71
C SER A 250 7.12 1.36 19.53
N GLY A 251 6.07 1.11 18.74
CA GLY A 251 5.00 2.08 18.53
C GLY A 251 4.17 2.39 19.78
N GLU A 252 4.07 1.44 20.72
CA GLU A 252 3.38 1.64 22.01
C GLU A 252 4.21 2.56 22.91
N VAL A 253 5.51 2.34 22.99
CA VAL A 253 6.41 3.16 23.83
C VAL A 253 6.63 4.56 23.24
N ARG A 254 6.89 4.68 21.94
CA ARG A 254 7.18 5.98 21.30
C ARG A 254 6.03 6.98 21.40
N GLY A 255 4.79 6.50 21.38
CA GLY A 255 3.58 7.34 21.48
C GLY A 255 2.95 7.34 22.87
N MET A 256 3.65 6.83 23.88
CA MET A 256 3.14 6.76 25.26
C MET A 256 2.93 8.17 25.83
N THR A 257 1.76 8.40 26.42
CA THR A 257 1.39 9.67 27.07
C THR A 257 1.25 9.49 28.58
N TRP A 258 1.39 10.58 29.34
CA TRP A 258 1.21 10.56 30.80
C TRP A 258 -0.21 10.18 31.21
N ALA A 259 -1.22 10.53 30.41
CA ALA A 259 -2.61 10.14 30.67
C ALA A 259 -2.85 8.61 30.62
N GLU A 260 -1.95 7.83 30.02
CA GLU A 260 -2.02 6.36 30.01
C GLU A 260 -1.45 5.72 31.28
N VAL A 261 -0.77 6.50 32.14
CA VAL A 261 0.00 6.01 33.29
C VAL A 261 -0.72 6.30 34.59
N ASP A 262 -0.95 5.26 35.38
CA ASP A 262 -1.33 5.35 36.78
C ASP A 262 -0.15 4.89 37.64
N LEU A 263 0.58 5.85 38.23
CA LEU A 263 1.72 5.56 39.11
C LEU A 263 1.28 5.03 40.49
N GLY A 264 0.04 5.28 40.91
CA GLY A 264 -0.52 4.76 42.16
C GLY A 264 -0.77 3.26 42.06
N GLU A 265 -1.49 2.85 41.01
CA GLU A 265 -1.80 1.45 40.71
C GLU A 265 -0.65 0.69 40.02
N LYS A 266 0.44 1.40 39.73
CA LYS A 266 1.60 0.91 38.96
C LYS A 266 1.14 0.25 37.67
N LEU A 267 0.38 1.00 36.88
CA LEU A 267 -0.31 0.49 35.70
C LEU A 267 -0.10 1.42 34.51
N TRP A 268 0.19 0.85 33.35
CA TRP A 268 0.14 1.55 32.07
C TRP A 268 -0.95 0.93 31.20
N THR A 269 -1.93 1.74 30.79
CA THR A 269 -3.07 1.29 29.98
C THR A 269 -3.00 1.86 28.57
N ILE A 270 -2.66 1.01 27.61
CA ILE A 270 -2.59 1.38 26.19
C ILE A 270 -4.00 1.31 25.58
N PRO A 271 -4.53 2.40 25.01
CA PRO A 271 -5.88 2.41 24.48
C PRO A 271 -6.05 1.55 23.23
N ALA A 272 -7.25 1.00 23.04
CA ALA A 272 -7.59 0.13 21.91
C ALA A 272 -7.25 0.73 20.54
N ALA A 273 -7.36 2.06 20.40
CA ALA A 273 -7.04 2.80 19.17
C ALA A 273 -5.58 2.66 18.74
N ARG A 274 -4.65 2.43 19.70
CA ARG A 274 -3.22 2.23 19.44
C ARG A 274 -2.82 0.77 19.35
N MET A 275 -3.72 -0.15 19.71
CA MET A 275 -3.45 -1.58 19.77
C MET A 275 -3.79 -2.28 18.45
N LYS A 276 -2.90 -3.16 18.00
CA LYS A 276 -3.11 -3.98 16.78
C LYS A 276 -4.35 -4.89 16.89
N THR A 277 -4.64 -5.36 18.10
CA THR A 277 -5.78 -6.23 18.41
C THR A 277 -7.09 -5.48 18.63
N LYS A 278 -7.08 -4.13 18.59
CA LYS A 278 -8.23 -3.26 18.87
C LYS A 278 -8.87 -3.48 20.26
N GLN A 279 -8.12 -4.02 21.20
CA GLN A 279 -8.51 -4.12 22.61
C GLN A 279 -7.51 -3.32 23.45
N PRO A 280 -7.94 -2.66 24.54
CA PRO A 280 -7.01 -2.01 25.45
C PRO A 280 -6.02 -3.02 26.03
N HIS A 281 -4.77 -2.61 26.24
CA HIS A 281 -3.75 -3.45 26.86
C HIS A 281 -3.28 -2.85 28.16
N ARG A 282 -3.44 -3.58 29.26
CA ARG A 282 -2.97 -3.18 30.58
C ARG A 282 -1.63 -3.84 30.87
N VAL A 283 -0.64 -3.02 31.20
CA VAL A 283 0.73 -3.43 31.48
C VAL A 283 1.05 -3.12 32.94
N PRO A 284 1.27 -4.13 33.80
CA PRO A 284 1.69 -3.88 35.17
C PRO A 284 3.13 -3.37 35.18
N LEU A 285 3.36 -2.24 35.85
CA LEU A 285 4.65 -1.57 35.92
C LEU A 285 5.48 -2.14 37.08
N SER A 286 6.68 -2.62 36.77
CA SER A 286 7.67 -3.02 37.76
C SER A 286 8.25 -1.82 38.51
N GLU A 287 8.91 -2.06 39.65
CA GLU A 287 9.59 -1.01 40.41
C GLU A 287 10.60 -0.22 39.56
N GLN A 288 11.31 -0.91 38.66
CA GLN A 288 12.26 -0.34 37.69
C GLN A 288 11.56 0.62 36.74
N SER A 289 10.42 0.21 36.16
CA SER A 289 9.61 1.04 35.27
C SER A 289 9.08 2.28 36.00
N VAL A 290 8.56 2.12 37.23
CA VAL A 290 8.07 3.24 38.04
C VAL A 290 9.19 4.22 38.38
N ARG A 291 10.38 3.74 38.78
CA ARG A 291 11.53 4.61 39.03
C ARG A 291 11.96 5.38 37.78
N LEU A 292 11.92 4.73 36.62
CA LEU A 292 12.23 5.40 35.35
C LEU A 292 11.22 6.50 35.05
N LEU A 293 9.91 6.22 35.16
CA LEU A 293 8.86 7.19 34.91
C LEU A 293 8.92 8.39 35.87
N LYS A 294 9.10 8.16 37.18
CA LYS A 294 9.23 9.25 38.16
C LYS A 294 10.39 10.22 37.87
N ARG A 295 11.48 9.75 37.23
CA ARG A 295 12.60 10.62 36.82
C ARG A 295 12.29 11.46 35.58
N LEU A 296 11.29 11.07 34.79
CA LEU A 296 10.88 11.74 33.56
C LEU A 296 9.67 12.65 33.77
N GLU A 297 8.97 12.51 34.90
CA GLU A 297 7.80 13.31 35.25
C GLU A 297 8.16 14.80 35.26
N GLY A 298 7.30 15.62 34.64
CA GLY A 298 7.52 17.06 34.49
C GLY A 298 8.49 17.49 33.38
N HIS A 299 9.15 16.57 32.67
CA HIS A 299 10.01 16.93 31.54
C HIS A 299 9.22 17.30 30.27
N HIS A 300 7.97 16.85 30.17
CA HIS A 300 7.06 17.14 29.05
C HIS A 300 5.61 16.92 29.51
N ASP A 301 4.68 17.77 29.05
CA ASP A 301 3.29 17.78 29.53
C ASP A 301 2.48 16.56 29.06
N GLU A 302 2.61 16.18 27.78
CA GLU A 302 1.82 15.09 27.19
C GLU A 302 2.58 13.75 27.06
N LEU A 303 3.74 13.76 26.38
CA LEU A 303 4.49 12.56 26.02
C LEU A 303 5.50 12.15 27.09
N VAL A 304 5.61 10.84 27.36
CA VAL A 304 6.62 10.29 28.27
C VAL A 304 8.01 10.30 27.62
N PHE A 305 8.07 10.05 26.31
CA PHE A 305 9.31 9.96 25.54
C PHE A 305 9.26 10.86 24.29
N PRO A 306 9.38 12.19 24.43
CA PRO A 306 9.35 13.11 23.29
C PRO A 306 10.61 13.01 22.41
N ALA A 307 10.48 13.30 21.13
CA ALA A 307 11.61 13.47 20.22
C ALA A 307 12.43 14.71 20.62
N VAL A 308 13.75 14.56 20.71
CA VAL A 308 14.67 15.61 21.21
C VAL A 308 14.52 16.95 20.47
N GLN A 309 14.39 16.91 19.14
CA GLN A 309 14.38 18.12 18.32
C GLN A 309 12.97 18.72 18.12
N ALA A 310 11.95 17.86 17.97
CA ALA A 310 10.62 18.30 17.53
C ALA A 310 9.56 18.26 18.63
N ARG A 311 9.91 17.84 19.87
CA ARG A 311 9.00 17.62 21.00
C ARG A 311 7.70 16.89 20.62
N SER A 312 7.83 15.97 19.67
CA SER A 312 6.73 15.18 19.11
C SER A 312 7.03 13.70 19.26
N VAL A 313 6.14 12.83 18.80
CA VAL A 313 6.37 11.38 18.84
C VAL A 313 7.65 11.02 18.09
N MET A 314 8.53 10.22 18.73
CA MET A 314 9.76 9.73 18.11
C MET A 314 9.50 9.02 16.78
N SER A 315 10.42 9.12 15.84
CA SER A 315 10.35 8.38 14.58
C SER A 315 10.39 6.87 14.81
N ASP A 316 9.82 6.10 13.88
CA ASP A 316 9.85 4.62 13.96
C ASP A 316 11.29 4.07 13.98
N MET A 317 12.24 4.79 13.37
CA MET A 317 13.64 4.38 13.28
C MET A 317 14.49 4.77 14.48
N THR A 318 13.97 5.57 15.40
CA THR A 318 14.76 6.11 16.52
C THR A 318 15.39 5.00 17.38
N LEU A 319 14.60 3.98 17.78
CA LEU A 319 15.13 2.86 18.58
C LEU A 319 16.06 1.95 17.74
N THR A 320 15.70 1.70 16.48
CA THR A 320 16.51 0.89 15.56
C THR A 320 17.87 1.53 15.28
N ALA A 321 17.92 2.85 15.14
CA ALA A 321 19.15 3.61 14.93
C ALA A 321 20.07 3.55 16.16
N LEU A 322 19.51 3.64 17.37
CA LEU A 322 20.28 3.45 18.60
C LEU A 322 20.90 2.05 18.65
N LEU A 323 20.11 1.00 18.41
CA LEU A 323 20.58 -0.39 18.43
C LEU A 323 21.69 -0.65 17.40
N ARG A 324 21.59 -0.05 16.21
CA ARG A 324 22.65 -0.11 15.19
C ARG A 324 23.92 0.60 15.62
N ARG A 325 23.80 1.79 16.21
CA ARG A 325 24.93 2.58 16.69
C ARG A 325 25.72 1.85 17.77
N VAL A 326 25.04 1.22 18.72
CA VAL A 326 25.69 0.49 19.83
C VAL A 326 26.05 -0.97 19.45
N ASN A 327 25.88 -1.34 18.18
CA ASN A 327 26.10 -2.70 17.67
C ASN A 327 25.46 -3.78 18.56
N ALA A 328 24.17 -3.62 18.87
CA ALA A 328 23.48 -4.45 19.85
C ALA A 328 23.56 -5.95 19.51
N PRO A 329 24.03 -6.81 20.44
CA PRO A 329 24.24 -8.22 20.18
C PRO A 329 22.93 -8.95 19.86
N SER A 330 23.03 -9.92 18.96
CA SER A 330 21.90 -10.65 18.40
C SER A 330 22.14 -12.16 18.48
N SER A 331 21.06 -12.94 18.58
CA SER A 331 21.07 -14.39 18.43
C SER A 331 21.22 -14.83 16.97
N THR A 332 21.04 -13.92 16.02
CA THR A 332 21.24 -14.18 14.58
C THR A 332 22.61 -13.64 14.13
N PRO A 333 23.54 -14.51 13.67
CA PRO A 333 24.86 -14.09 13.20
C PRO A 333 24.79 -13.02 12.12
N GLY A 334 25.71 -12.03 12.17
CA GLY A 334 25.80 -10.95 11.18
C GLY A 334 24.67 -9.92 11.21
N ARG A 335 23.75 -9.99 12.18
CA ARG A 335 22.61 -9.08 12.31
C ARG A 335 22.59 -8.42 13.69
N ILE A 336 21.95 -7.27 13.77
CA ILE A 336 21.80 -6.48 15.00
C ILE A 336 20.42 -6.73 15.59
N ALA A 337 20.33 -6.82 16.92
CA ALA A 337 19.06 -6.98 17.61
C ALA A 337 18.11 -5.82 17.29
N THR A 338 16.81 -6.13 17.22
CA THR A 338 15.77 -5.14 16.88
C THR A 338 14.94 -4.80 18.11
N ALA A 339 14.30 -3.63 18.11
CA ALA A 339 13.38 -3.25 19.19
C ALA A 339 12.24 -4.28 19.36
N HIS A 340 11.77 -4.87 18.26
CA HIS A 340 10.78 -5.95 18.32
C HIS A 340 11.35 -7.26 18.87
N GLY A 341 12.62 -7.55 18.57
CA GLY A 341 13.31 -8.77 19.01
C GLY A 341 13.38 -8.96 20.52
N PHE A 342 13.40 -7.86 21.31
CA PHE A 342 13.36 -7.96 22.78
C PHE A 342 12.10 -8.63 23.34
N ARG A 343 11.00 -8.64 22.57
CA ARG A 343 9.79 -9.39 22.93
C ARG A 343 9.99 -10.90 22.79
N SER A 344 10.79 -11.33 21.82
CA SER A 344 11.23 -12.71 21.73
C SER A 344 12.15 -13.05 22.90
N SER A 345 13.10 -12.17 23.25
CA SER A 345 13.95 -12.34 24.42
C SER A 345 13.14 -12.56 25.71
N PHE A 346 12.10 -11.75 25.93
CA PHE A 346 11.16 -11.92 27.05
C PHE A 346 10.42 -13.27 26.98
N ARG A 347 9.96 -13.66 25.79
CA ARG A 347 9.22 -14.91 25.60
C ARG A 347 10.08 -16.14 25.88
N ASP A 348 11.33 -16.12 25.42
CA ASP A 348 12.33 -17.16 25.62
C ASP A 348 12.66 -17.26 27.12
N TRP A 349 12.94 -16.12 27.77
CA TRP A 349 13.16 -16.07 29.22
C TRP A 349 11.97 -16.65 30.01
N CYS A 350 10.73 -16.26 29.66
CA CYS A 350 9.54 -16.81 30.33
C CYS A 350 9.46 -18.34 30.18
N SER A 351 9.80 -18.86 29.00
CA SER A 351 9.79 -20.30 28.71
C SER A 351 10.82 -21.05 29.55
N GLU A 352 12.04 -20.52 29.65
CA GLU A 352 13.14 -21.15 30.39
C GLU A 352 12.98 -21.03 31.91
N GLN A 353 12.34 -19.96 32.39
CA GLN A 353 12.01 -19.78 33.81
C GLN A 353 10.71 -20.48 34.24
N GLY A 354 10.05 -21.23 33.33
CA GLY A 354 8.87 -22.03 33.66
C GLY A 354 7.58 -21.24 33.85
N TYR A 355 7.49 -19.99 33.36
CA TYR A 355 6.24 -19.23 33.41
C TYR A 355 5.22 -19.79 32.42
N ALA A 356 3.95 -19.77 32.82
CA ALA A 356 2.85 -20.22 31.98
C ALA A 356 2.82 -19.44 30.65
N ARG A 357 2.73 -20.18 29.53
CA ARG A 357 2.68 -19.62 28.18
C ARG A 357 1.60 -18.54 28.06
N ASP A 358 0.41 -18.80 28.57
CA ASP A 358 -0.72 -17.86 28.50
C ASP A 358 -0.38 -16.49 29.13
N LEU A 359 0.27 -16.48 30.30
CA LEU A 359 0.69 -15.23 30.96
C LEU A 359 1.68 -14.42 30.10
N ALA A 360 2.65 -15.11 29.48
CA ALA A 360 3.64 -14.48 28.61
C ALA A 360 2.98 -13.93 27.32
N GLU A 361 2.09 -14.68 26.67
CA GLU A 361 1.38 -14.23 25.47
C GLU A 361 0.45 -13.03 25.78
N ARG A 362 -0.20 -13.01 26.95
CA ARG A 362 -0.99 -11.87 27.43
C ARG A 362 -0.14 -10.64 27.71
N ALA A 363 1.03 -10.78 28.34
CA ALA A 363 1.95 -9.67 28.54
C ALA A 363 2.37 -9.03 27.21
N LEU A 364 2.54 -9.86 26.18
CA LEU A 364 2.84 -9.44 24.82
C LEU A 364 1.60 -8.91 24.05
N ALA A 365 0.38 -8.96 24.59
CA ALA A 365 -0.85 -8.65 23.86
C ALA A 365 -0.90 -9.38 22.50
N HIS A 366 -0.57 -10.66 22.52
CA HIS A 366 -0.77 -11.54 21.37
C HIS A 366 -2.20 -12.05 21.35
N THR A 367 -2.81 -12.06 20.16
CA THR A 367 -4.13 -12.67 19.99
C THR A 367 -4.01 -14.17 20.10
N VAL A 368 -4.84 -14.79 20.93
CA VAL A 368 -4.99 -16.24 20.95
C VAL A 368 -5.50 -16.70 19.58
N LYS A 369 -4.76 -17.61 18.94
CA LYS A 369 -5.04 -18.02 17.55
C LYS A 369 -6.32 -18.85 17.45
N ASP A 370 -6.65 -19.58 18.50
CA ASP A 370 -7.86 -20.38 18.58
C ASP A 370 -9.05 -19.52 19.03
N LYS A 371 -10.07 -19.42 18.18
CA LYS A 371 -11.28 -18.65 18.46
C LYS A 371 -12.08 -19.24 19.62
N VAL A 372 -11.99 -20.54 19.86
CA VAL A 372 -12.64 -21.24 20.97
C VAL A 372 -11.94 -20.88 22.27
N GLU A 373 -10.60 -20.99 22.31
CA GLU A 373 -9.78 -20.62 23.47
C GLU A 373 -9.92 -19.12 23.80
N ALA A 374 -9.95 -18.26 22.78
CA ALA A 374 -10.20 -16.82 22.93
C ALA A 374 -11.53 -16.49 23.62
N ALA A 375 -12.57 -17.31 23.47
CA ALA A 375 -13.88 -17.10 24.10
C ALA A 375 -13.89 -17.39 25.62
N TYR A 376 -12.99 -18.26 26.10
CA TYR A 376 -12.85 -18.58 27.52
C TYR A 376 -11.99 -17.58 28.28
N HIS A 377 -11.21 -16.75 27.58
CA HIS A 377 -10.31 -15.77 28.17
C HIS A 377 -11.00 -14.45 28.51
N ARG A 378 -11.76 -14.44 29.61
CA ARG A 378 -12.56 -13.27 30.05
C ARG A 378 -11.76 -12.14 30.70
N THR A 379 -10.50 -12.37 31.07
CA THR A 379 -9.65 -11.38 31.77
C THR A 379 -8.22 -11.39 31.22
N ASP A 380 -7.49 -10.29 31.38
CA ASP A 380 -6.08 -10.15 30.98
C ASP A 380 -5.08 -10.68 32.03
N LEU A 381 -5.58 -11.32 33.10
CA LEU A 381 -4.79 -11.89 34.20
C LEU A 381 -3.77 -10.91 34.81
N LEU A 382 -4.14 -9.62 34.91
CA LEU A 382 -3.24 -8.54 35.33
C LEU A 382 -2.47 -8.87 36.63
N GLU A 383 -3.17 -9.27 37.68
CA GLU A 383 -2.57 -9.56 38.99
C GLU A 383 -1.59 -10.73 38.95
N GLN A 384 -1.87 -11.75 38.13
CA GLN A 384 -0.97 -12.90 37.95
C GLN A 384 0.25 -12.54 37.09
N ARG A 385 0.14 -11.54 36.22
CA ARG A 385 1.27 -11.01 35.44
C ARG A 385 2.20 -10.13 36.27
N ARG A 386 1.73 -9.46 37.33
CA ARG A 386 2.56 -8.58 38.19
C ARG A 386 3.86 -9.25 38.68
N PRO A 387 3.85 -10.43 39.35
CA PRO A 387 5.07 -11.06 39.83
C PRO A 387 6.02 -11.45 38.69
N MET A 388 5.48 -11.94 37.55
CA MET A 388 6.28 -12.28 36.38
C MET A 388 6.97 -11.05 35.78
N MET A 389 6.25 -9.94 35.61
CA MET A 389 6.82 -8.70 35.08
C MET A 389 7.84 -8.07 36.04
N GLN A 390 7.63 -8.21 37.35
CA GLN A 390 8.62 -7.78 38.34
C GLN A 390 9.89 -8.65 38.28
N ALA A 391 9.76 -9.98 38.25
CA ALA A 391 10.90 -10.89 38.13
C ALA A 391 11.70 -10.66 36.83
N TRP A 392 11.00 -10.38 35.73
CA TRP A 392 11.64 -9.99 34.47
C TRP A 392 12.45 -8.70 34.63
N ALA A 393 11.87 -7.67 35.25
CA ALA A 393 12.56 -6.40 35.48
C ALA A 393 13.76 -6.54 36.42
N ASP A 394 13.65 -7.39 37.45
CA ASP A 394 14.74 -7.71 38.38
C ASP A 394 15.89 -8.45 37.68
N PHE A 395 15.58 -9.31 36.72
CA PHE A 395 16.58 -9.95 35.87
C PHE A 395 17.25 -8.93 34.94
N VAL A 396 16.47 -8.15 34.18
CA VAL A 396 16.97 -7.20 33.17
C VAL A 396 17.77 -6.06 33.78
N HIS A 397 17.29 -5.49 34.88
CA HIS A 397 17.92 -4.37 35.54
C HIS A 397 17.87 -4.60 37.06
N PRO A 398 18.83 -5.41 37.58
CA PRO A 398 18.89 -5.73 38.98
C PRO A 398 19.01 -4.45 39.80
N SER A 399 18.07 -4.25 40.73
CA SER A 399 18.21 -3.20 41.73
C SER A 399 19.29 -3.64 42.73
N MET A 400 20.16 -2.71 43.17
CA MET A 400 21.08 -2.98 44.27
C MET A 400 20.29 -3.09 45.59
N LYS A 401 19.52 -4.16 45.77
CA LYS A 401 18.99 -4.52 47.09
C LYS A 401 20.19 -5.00 47.92
N LYS A 402 20.46 -4.29 49.03
CA LYS A 402 21.43 -4.71 50.06
C LYS A 402 21.18 -6.19 50.33
N THR A 403 22.15 -7.04 50.03
CA THR A 403 22.18 -8.44 50.44
C THR A 403 21.86 -8.48 51.93
N LYS A 404 20.68 -9.00 52.30
CA LYS A 404 20.45 -9.44 53.68
C LYS A 404 21.49 -10.51 53.94
N LYS A 405 22.51 -10.19 54.75
CA LYS A 405 23.39 -11.21 55.34
C LYS A 405 22.46 -12.21 56.04
N SER A 406 22.41 -13.43 55.52
CA SER A 406 21.88 -14.57 56.26
C SER A 406 22.74 -14.71 57.52
N ALA A 407 22.15 -14.46 58.69
CA ALA A 407 22.76 -14.87 59.94
C ALA A 407 22.81 -16.40 59.92
N SER A 408 24.02 -16.95 59.94
CA SER A 408 24.28 -18.36 60.15
C SER A 408 23.99 -18.69 61.62
N PRO A 409 23.23 -19.74 61.95
CA PRO A 409 23.09 -20.19 63.32
C PRO A 409 24.23 -21.17 63.62
N HIS A 410 25.38 -20.65 64.00
CA HIS A 410 26.41 -21.39 64.72
C HIS A 410 27.21 -20.39 65.54
N ASP A 411 26.90 -20.30 66.84
CA ASP A 411 27.86 -20.60 67.88
C ASP A 411 27.13 -20.74 69.23
N ALA A 412 27.77 -21.55 70.08
CA ALA A 412 27.29 -22.22 71.29
C ALA A 412 26.79 -21.32 72.42
#